data_AF-A0A950AS41-F1
#
_entry.id   AF-A0A950AS41-F1
#
_cell.length_a   1.000
_cell.length_b   1.000
_cell.length_c   1.000
_cell.angle_alpha   90.00
_cell.angle_beta   90.00
_cell.angle_gamma   90.00
#
_symmetry.space_group_name_H-M   'P 1'
#
loop_
_entity.id
_entity.type
_entity.pdbx_description
1 polymer ?
#
loop_
_entity_poly.entity_id
_entity_poly.type
_entity_poly.pdbx_seq_one_letter_code
_entity_poly.pdbx_strand_id
1 'polypeptide(L)'
;MLWHLQIDPAPGRTDLEGRRVAAEAADLGLPGPWRVAASRGFLVEGALSRDDLQRAAEAILVDPVAETFTLRPCDHAWDQPAAEAILVDPVDPVAETVTPRPCDHAWDQPEAVVHVLPKPGVTDPEAQSALTILREIGFAADDVRTIRTYQVEGPAGALSRLIQRVLANDAVEQAVVGRLPFRQLGQGCPYRFHRVEVPIRAMDDAALGHLSTSGQLFLSLAEMQTIRRHFAGLGRDPTDCELETLAQTWSEHCSHKTFRGRIEFEGRVIDDLLKQTIFKATRDLGLDWIVSAFADNAGVVRFDDDVDVCFKVETHNHPSAIDPYGGANTGLGGVIRDVLGTGLGAKPICNTDVFCVAPPDFPPDALPQGVPHPRRVLKGVVAGVRDYGNRMGIPTVNGALVVDRDFLANPLVFCGTVGVLPRGGSSKRVEPGDRIVVIGGRTGRDGIHGATFSSAELTGDSEAISGGAVQIGDAITEKMVLDVVLRARDLGLFRSITDCGAGGFSSAIGEMGAEIGAEVDLDRAPLKDEGLSYTEVWISEAQERMVLAVPAARWPELRA
;
A
#
# COMPACT_ATOMS: atom_id res chain seq x y z
N MET A 1 -24.15 8.30 -16.17
CA MET A 1 -23.44 8.87 -17.34
C MET A 1 -22.02 9.13 -16.90
N LEU A 2 -21.03 8.87 -17.76
CA LEU A 2 -19.62 9.10 -17.43
C LEU A 2 -19.10 10.37 -18.09
N TRP A 3 -18.53 11.25 -17.28
CA TRP A 3 -17.95 12.51 -17.72
C TRP A 3 -16.45 12.54 -17.49
N HIS A 4 -15.71 13.13 -18.43
CA HIS A 4 -14.31 13.46 -18.29
C HIS A 4 -14.17 14.96 -18.04
N LEU A 5 -13.73 15.30 -16.84
CA LEU A 5 -13.30 16.64 -16.42
C LEU A 5 -11.77 16.70 -16.56
N GLN A 6 -11.30 17.35 -17.62
CA GLN A 6 -9.88 17.63 -17.82
C GLN A 6 -9.54 19.00 -17.24
N ILE A 7 -8.48 19.10 -16.46
CA ILE A 7 -8.04 20.31 -15.75
C ILE A 7 -6.63 20.65 -16.22
N ASP A 8 -6.50 21.80 -16.86
CA ASP A 8 -5.29 22.29 -17.49
C ASP A 8 -4.75 23.52 -16.73
N PRO A 9 -3.43 23.76 -16.74
CA PRO A 9 -2.88 25.03 -16.27
C PRO A 9 -3.53 26.22 -16.99
N ALA A 10 -3.88 27.27 -16.24
CA ALA A 10 -4.50 28.46 -16.83
C ALA A 10 -3.59 29.12 -17.88
N PRO A 11 -4.16 29.82 -18.89
CA PRO A 11 -3.38 30.48 -19.93
C PRO A 11 -2.25 31.36 -19.37
N GLY A 12 -1.03 31.14 -19.85
CA GLY A 12 0.17 31.86 -19.39
C GLY A 12 0.81 31.30 -18.10
N ARG A 13 0.20 30.29 -17.45
CA ARG A 13 0.86 29.51 -16.41
C ARG A 13 1.80 28.48 -17.03
N THR A 14 2.85 28.15 -16.28
CA THR A 14 3.78 27.10 -16.69
C THR A 14 3.18 25.75 -16.38
N ASP A 15 3.13 24.87 -17.37
CA ASP A 15 2.93 23.45 -17.15
C ASP A 15 4.18 22.84 -16.50
N LEU A 16 4.18 22.77 -15.17
CA LEU A 16 5.27 22.20 -14.39
C LEU A 16 5.34 20.68 -14.55
N GLU A 17 4.21 20.02 -14.73
CA GLU A 17 4.14 18.57 -14.85
C GLU A 17 4.65 18.10 -16.20
N GLY A 18 4.25 18.75 -17.30
CA GLY A 18 4.82 18.49 -18.63
C GLY A 18 6.34 18.73 -18.67
N ARG A 19 6.83 19.78 -17.99
CA ARG A 19 8.28 20.01 -17.83
C ARG A 19 8.95 18.92 -17.00
N ARG A 20 8.32 18.46 -15.93
CA ARG A 20 8.82 17.38 -15.06
C ARG A 20 8.97 16.09 -15.87
N VAL A 21 7.94 15.71 -16.63
CA VAL A 21 7.95 14.52 -17.49
C VAL A 21 9.07 14.60 -18.53
N ALA A 22 9.20 15.72 -19.24
CA ALA A 22 10.25 15.89 -20.25
C ALA A 22 11.66 15.83 -19.63
N ALA A 23 11.86 16.41 -18.45
CA ALA A 23 13.13 16.35 -17.73
C ALA A 23 13.44 14.94 -17.21
N GLU A 24 12.45 14.22 -16.71
CA GLU A 24 12.61 12.84 -16.25
C GLU A 24 12.92 11.89 -17.41
N ALA A 25 12.25 12.06 -18.55
CA ALA A 25 12.58 11.30 -19.77
C ALA A 25 14.03 11.51 -20.20
N ALA A 26 14.54 12.76 -20.13
CA ALA A 26 15.93 13.07 -20.42
C ALA A 26 16.91 12.48 -19.38
N ASP A 27 16.58 12.58 -18.09
CA ASP A 27 17.37 11.99 -17.00
C ASP A 27 17.50 10.45 -17.15
N LEU A 28 16.49 9.79 -17.73
CA LEU A 28 16.48 8.35 -18.01
C LEU A 28 17.08 7.98 -19.37
N GLY A 29 17.64 8.94 -20.11
CA GLY A 29 18.27 8.69 -21.41
C GLY A 29 17.30 8.31 -22.53
N LEU A 30 16.01 8.64 -22.39
CA LEU A 30 15.05 8.43 -23.46
C LEU A 30 15.36 9.36 -24.66
N PRO A 31 15.23 8.88 -25.91
CA PRO A 31 15.48 9.71 -27.09
C PRO A 31 14.50 10.89 -27.08
N GLY A 32 15.03 12.10 -27.27
CA GLY A 32 14.25 13.35 -27.29
C GLY A 32 14.48 14.15 -28.58
N PRO A 33 13.99 15.41 -28.64
CA PRO A 33 13.31 16.13 -27.56
C PRO A 33 11.86 15.67 -27.32
N TRP A 34 11.40 15.80 -26.08
CA TRP A 34 10.00 15.59 -25.69
C TRP A 34 9.32 16.94 -25.44
N ARG A 35 8.14 17.14 -26.02
CA ARG A 35 7.21 18.20 -25.62
C ARG A 35 5.99 17.53 -25.03
N VAL A 36 5.68 17.88 -23.79
CA VAL A 36 4.56 17.29 -23.06
C VAL A 36 3.69 18.41 -22.52
N ALA A 37 2.40 18.35 -22.81
CA ALA A 37 1.38 19.12 -22.09
C ALA A 37 0.61 18.15 -21.19
N ALA A 38 0.63 18.41 -19.89
CA ALA A 38 0.02 17.57 -18.88
C ALA A 38 -1.22 18.24 -18.27
N SER A 39 -2.24 17.42 -18.05
CA SER A 39 -3.50 17.79 -17.43
C SER A 39 -3.82 16.79 -16.34
N ARG A 40 -4.30 17.26 -15.18
CA ARG A 40 -4.96 16.40 -14.20
C ARG A 40 -6.46 16.35 -14.49
N GLY A 41 -7.22 15.51 -13.81
CA GLY A 41 -8.64 15.44 -14.07
C GLY A 41 -9.35 14.33 -13.31
N PHE A 42 -10.66 14.27 -13.55
CA PHE A 42 -11.56 13.29 -12.97
C PHE A 42 -12.44 12.65 -14.04
N LEU A 43 -12.62 11.35 -13.95
CA LEU A 43 -13.75 10.65 -14.51
C LEU A 43 -14.85 10.64 -13.45
N VAL A 44 -16.02 11.20 -13.76
CA VAL A 44 -17.14 11.30 -12.82
C VAL A 44 -18.33 10.54 -13.39
N GLU A 45 -18.71 9.47 -12.72
CA GLU A 45 -19.93 8.72 -13.00
C GLU A 45 -21.07 9.21 -12.11
N GLY A 46 -22.23 9.46 -12.71
CA GLY A 46 -23.41 9.83 -11.95
C GLY A 46 -24.61 10.20 -12.80
N ALA A 47 -25.71 10.52 -12.11
CA ALA A 47 -26.87 11.18 -12.67
C ALA A 47 -26.64 12.71 -12.70
N LEU A 48 -25.59 13.14 -13.41
CA LEU A 48 -25.11 14.53 -13.46
C LEU A 48 -25.32 15.12 -14.87
N SER A 49 -25.89 16.32 -14.93
CA SER A 49 -25.87 17.13 -16.15
C SER A 49 -24.52 17.83 -16.34
N ARG A 50 -24.28 18.34 -17.55
CA ARG A 50 -23.10 19.18 -17.81
C ARG A 50 -23.05 20.40 -16.88
N ASP A 51 -24.20 21.02 -16.60
CA ASP A 51 -24.32 22.19 -15.74
C ASP A 51 -24.03 21.85 -14.28
N ASP A 52 -24.41 20.66 -13.82
CA ASP A 52 -24.05 20.17 -12.49
C ASP A 52 -22.53 20.06 -12.34
N LEU A 53 -21.86 19.41 -13.30
CA LEU A 53 -20.41 19.26 -13.27
C LEU A 53 -19.66 20.57 -13.49
N GLN A 54 -20.20 21.50 -14.28
CA GLN A 54 -19.65 22.84 -14.42
C GLN A 54 -19.60 23.54 -13.06
N ARG A 55 -20.73 23.52 -12.32
CA ARG A 55 -20.80 24.09 -10.97
C ARG A 55 -19.87 23.37 -10.00
N ALA A 56 -19.81 22.04 -10.06
CA ALA A 56 -18.91 21.27 -9.21
C ALA A 56 -17.44 21.60 -9.47
N ALA A 57 -17.04 21.70 -10.73
CA ALA A 57 -15.69 22.06 -11.14
C ALA A 57 -15.30 23.45 -10.63
N GLU A 58 -16.15 24.45 -10.85
CA GLU A 58 -15.93 25.84 -10.42
C GLU A 58 -15.94 26.01 -8.90
N ALA A 59 -16.69 25.17 -8.17
CA ALA A 59 -16.83 25.29 -6.73
C ALA A 59 -15.68 24.60 -5.96
N ILE A 60 -15.29 23.39 -6.38
CA ILE A 60 -14.45 22.52 -5.53
C ILE A 60 -13.36 21.72 -6.25
N LEU A 61 -13.48 21.41 -7.55
CA LEU A 61 -12.52 20.51 -8.22
C LEU A 61 -11.39 21.24 -8.94
N VAL A 62 -11.58 22.51 -9.27
CA VAL A 62 -10.66 23.34 -10.06
C VAL A 62 -10.29 24.60 -9.30
N ASP A 63 -9.01 24.94 -9.25
CA ASP A 63 -8.55 26.24 -8.77
C ASP A 63 -8.69 27.30 -9.88
N PRO A 64 -9.65 28.25 -9.79
CA PRO A 64 -9.89 29.22 -10.86
C PRO A 64 -8.75 30.23 -11.05
N VAL A 65 -7.76 30.29 -10.14
CA VAL A 65 -6.60 31.20 -10.23
C VAL A 65 -5.45 30.56 -11.02
N ALA A 66 -5.30 29.25 -10.90
CA ALA A 66 -4.16 28.51 -11.45
C ALA A 66 -4.55 27.61 -12.63
N GLU A 67 -5.84 27.28 -12.77
CA GLU A 67 -6.31 26.21 -13.65
C GLU A 67 -7.52 26.65 -14.49
N THR A 68 -7.74 25.90 -15.57
CA THR A 68 -8.94 25.94 -16.41
C THR A 68 -9.40 24.52 -16.64
N PHE A 69 -10.62 24.31 -17.14
CA PHE A 69 -11.12 22.95 -17.34
C PHE A 69 -11.97 22.79 -18.58
N THR A 70 -12.05 21.54 -19.05
CA THR A 70 -12.92 21.10 -20.12
C THR A 70 -13.76 19.92 -19.66
N LEU A 71 -15.07 19.97 -19.92
CA LEU A 71 -16.00 18.87 -19.68
C LEU A 71 -16.37 18.17 -20.98
N ARG A 72 -16.26 16.84 -21.02
CA ARG A 72 -16.65 16.01 -22.16
C ARG A 72 -17.39 14.78 -21.65
N PRO A 73 -18.56 14.41 -22.21
CA PRO A 73 -19.16 13.13 -21.89
C PRO A 73 -18.39 12.02 -22.63
N CYS A 74 -18.40 10.79 -22.09
CA CYS A 74 -17.63 9.67 -22.63
C CYS A 74 -18.41 8.84 -23.68
N ASP A 75 -19.58 9.29 -24.14
CA ASP A 75 -20.52 8.54 -24.97
C ASP A 75 -20.28 8.66 -26.50
N HIS A 76 -20.01 7.50 -27.11
CA HIS A 76 -20.14 7.07 -28.51
C HIS A 76 -19.57 7.93 -29.66
N ALA A 77 -18.53 7.36 -30.29
CA ALA A 77 -17.98 7.66 -31.63
C ALA A 77 -17.67 9.14 -31.92
N TRP A 78 -16.41 9.53 -31.71
CA TRP A 78 -15.93 10.78 -32.27
C TRP A 78 -15.79 10.60 -33.79
N ASP A 79 -16.40 11.49 -34.56
CA ASP A 79 -16.26 11.62 -36.02
C ASP A 79 -14.86 12.15 -36.41
N GLN A 80 -13.81 11.39 -36.09
CA GLN A 80 -12.49 11.50 -36.70
C GLN A 80 -11.89 10.09 -36.89
N PRO A 81 -11.06 9.86 -37.92
CA PRO A 81 -10.64 8.52 -38.32
C PRO A 81 -9.84 7.80 -37.23
N ALA A 82 -10.06 6.49 -37.15
CA ALA A 82 -9.59 5.59 -36.11
C ALA A 82 -8.06 5.58 -35.92
N ALA A 83 -7.63 5.84 -34.68
CA ALA A 83 -6.61 5.01 -34.05
C ALA A 83 -7.35 4.20 -32.98
N GLU A 84 -7.32 2.87 -33.08
CA GLU A 84 -7.94 1.96 -32.12
C GLU A 84 -7.37 2.22 -30.71
N ALA A 85 -8.22 2.18 -29.68
CA ALA A 85 -7.75 2.24 -28.30
C ALA A 85 -6.90 0.99 -28.04
N ILE A 86 -5.60 1.18 -27.83
CA ILE A 86 -4.70 0.11 -27.42
C ILE A 86 -4.63 0.17 -25.89
N LEU A 87 -5.27 -0.80 -25.23
CA LEU A 87 -4.99 -1.10 -23.83
C LEU A 87 -3.58 -1.69 -23.79
N VAL A 88 -2.66 -1.03 -23.08
CA VAL A 88 -1.38 -1.63 -22.74
C VAL A 88 -1.65 -2.51 -21.52
N ASP A 89 -2.16 -3.72 -21.76
CA ASP A 89 -2.60 -4.61 -20.69
C ASP A 89 -1.44 -5.46 -20.10
N PRO A 90 -1.59 -5.91 -18.83
CA PRO A 90 -0.57 -6.55 -18.03
C PRO A 90 -0.47 -8.06 -18.30
N VAL A 91 0.59 -8.68 -17.77
CA VAL A 91 0.73 -10.14 -17.67
C VAL A 91 -0.35 -10.67 -16.72
N ASP A 92 -1.35 -11.39 -17.24
CA ASP A 92 -2.42 -12.02 -16.45
C ASP A 92 -2.02 -13.46 -16.03
N PRO A 93 -2.06 -13.86 -14.74
CA PRO A 93 -1.66 -15.20 -14.34
C PRO A 93 -2.74 -16.29 -14.52
N VAL A 94 -4.05 -16.01 -14.63
CA VAL A 94 -5.04 -17.12 -14.70
C VAL A 94 -6.33 -16.75 -15.46
N ALA A 95 -6.31 -16.88 -16.78
CA ALA A 95 -7.49 -17.18 -17.59
C ALA A 95 -7.11 -17.90 -18.90
N GLU A 96 -7.83 -18.98 -19.21
CA GLU A 96 -7.60 -19.86 -20.35
C GLU A 96 -7.59 -19.12 -21.70
N THR A 97 -6.47 -19.24 -22.42
CA THR A 97 -6.35 -19.09 -23.88
C THR A 97 -6.95 -17.84 -24.51
N VAL A 98 -6.44 -16.66 -24.13
CA VAL A 98 -6.27 -15.58 -25.10
C VAL A 98 -4.78 -15.52 -25.43
N THR A 99 -4.44 -15.72 -26.69
CA THR A 99 -3.05 -15.61 -27.15
C THR A 99 -2.56 -14.18 -26.92
N PRO A 100 -1.41 -13.97 -26.24
CA PRO A 100 -0.85 -12.64 -26.07
C PRO A 100 -0.52 -12.05 -27.45
N ARG A 101 -1.06 -10.88 -27.78
CA ARG A 101 -0.51 -10.06 -28.85
C ARG A 101 0.52 -9.13 -28.21
N PRO A 102 1.83 -9.28 -28.53
CA PRO A 102 2.81 -8.31 -28.08
C PRO A 102 2.44 -6.92 -28.61
N CYS A 103 2.65 -5.91 -27.78
CA CYS A 103 2.57 -4.50 -28.14
C CYS A 103 3.74 -4.12 -29.08
N ASP A 104 3.85 -4.77 -30.23
CA ASP A 104 4.83 -4.48 -31.28
C ASP A 104 4.31 -3.43 -32.28
N HIS A 105 3.21 -2.74 -31.97
CA HIS A 105 2.79 -1.58 -32.73
C HIS A 105 3.72 -0.41 -32.39
N ALA A 106 4.83 -0.33 -33.11
CA ALA A 106 5.62 0.89 -33.26
C ALA A 106 4.65 2.03 -33.59
N TRP A 107 4.43 2.92 -32.62
CA TRP A 107 3.63 4.12 -32.85
C TRP A 107 4.48 5.05 -33.71
N ASP A 108 4.14 5.12 -35.00
CA ASP A 108 4.88 5.89 -36.01
C ASP A 108 4.50 7.38 -36.06
N GLN A 109 3.50 7.80 -35.27
CA GLN A 109 3.07 9.21 -35.22
C GLN A 109 3.85 10.00 -34.17
N PRO A 110 4.30 11.23 -34.49
CA PRO A 110 5.06 12.06 -33.57
C PRO A 110 4.21 12.63 -32.43
N GLU A 111 2.87 12.64 -32.56
CA GLU A 111 1.92 13.17 -31.58
C GLU A 111 0.98 12.08 -31.06
N ALA A 112 0.74 12.07 -29.75
CA ALA A 112 -0.20 11.16 -29.10
C ALA A 112 -0.87 11.79 -27.87
N VAL A 113 -2.06 11.30 -27.53
CA VAL A 113 -2.71 11.56 -26.24
C VAL A 113 -2.63 10.29 -25.42
N VAL A 114 -2.10 10.38 -24.21
CA VAL A 114 -2.01 9.27 -23.26
C VAL A 114 -2.81 9.63 -22.02
N HIS A 115 -3.74 8.77 -21.65
CA HIS A 115 -4.46 8.84 -20.40
C HIS A 115 -3.88 7.83 -19.42
N VAL A 116 -3.56 8.25 -18.21
CA VAL A 116 -3.08 7.39 -17.12
C VAL A 116 -4.06 7.47 -15.97
N LEU A 117 -4.52 6.33 -15.49
CA LEU A 117 -5.51 6.23 -14.42
C LEU A 117 -5.24 4.99 -13.56
N PRO A 118 -5.71 4.94 -12.30
CA PRO A 118 -5.61 3.75 -11.48
C PRO A 118 -6.28 2.53 -12.14
N LYS A 119 -5.69 1.36 -11.94
CA LYS A 119 -6.32 0.08 -12.31
C LYS A 119 -7.58 -0.16 -11.47
N PRO A 120 -8.55 -0.97 -11.93
CA PRO A 120 -9.71 -1.35 -11.12
C PRO A 120 -9.28 -1.96 -9.77
N GLY A 121 -9.96 -1.57 -8.69
CA GLY A 121 -9.69 -2.07 -7.33
C GLY A 121 -8.52 -1.39 -6.61
N VAL A 122 -7.71 -0.59 -7.30
CA VAL A 122 -6.61 0.19 -6.70
C VAL A 122 -7.15 1.39 -5.95
N THR A 123 -6.54 1.71 -4.81
CA THR A 123 -6.91 2.87 -3.98
C THR A 123 -6.67 4.19 -4.72
N ASP A 124 -7.67 5.06 -4.72
CA ASP A 124 -7.60 6.42 -5.28
C ASP A 124 -8.09 7.44 -4.24
N PRO A 125 -7.22 7.91 -3.31
CA PRO A 125 -7.61 8.80 -2.22
C PRO A 125 -8.16 10.15 -2.69
N GLU A 126 -7.61 10.68 -3.79
CA GLU A 126 -8.07 11.95 -4.36
C GLU A 126 -9.46 11.80 -4.97
N ALA A 127 -9.74 10.71 -5.70
CA ALA A 127 -11.08 10.44 -6.19
C ALA A 127 -12.10 10.20 -5.07
N GLN A 128 -11.71 9.50 -3.99
CA GLN A 128 -12.58 9.29 -2.82
C GLN A 128 -12.92 10.61 -2.13
N SER A 129 -11.94 11.52 -2.00
CA SER A 129 -12.15 12.87 -1.47
C SER A 129 -13.10 13.65 -2.39
N ALA A 130 -12.88 13.63 -3.70
CA ALA A 130 -13.73 14.29 -4.68
C ALA A 130 -15.17 13.76 -4.65
N LEU A 131 -15.36 12.43 -4.63
CA LEU A 131 -16.67 11.79 -4.53
C LEU A 131 -17.41 12.19 -3.25
N THR A 132 -16.71 12.20 -2.12
CA THR A 132 -17.28 12.61 -0.81
C THR A 132 -17.79 14.05 -0.86
N ILE A 133 -16.94 15.00 -1.30
CA ILE A 133 -17.32 16.41 -1.34
C ILE A 133 -18.45 16.64 -2.35
N LEU A 134 -18.41 16.00 -3.53
CA LEU A 134 -19.48 16.09 -4.52
C LEU A 134 -20.85 15.69 -3.94
N ARG A 135 -20.89 14.60 -3.17
CA ARG A 135 -22.13 14.15 -2.51
C ARG A 135 -22.58 15.10 -1.41
N GLU A 136 -21.66 15.59 -0.59
CA GLU A 136 -21.97 16.52 0.51
C GLU A 136 -22.57 17.84 0.02
N ILE A 137 -22.11 18.35 -1.13
CA ILE A 137 -22.66 19.56 -1.74
C ILE A 137 -23.90 19.31 -2.61
N GLY A 138 -24.40 18.06 -2.64
CA GLY A 138 -25.69 17.70 -3.22
C GLY A 138 -25.67 17.19 -4.66
N PHE A 139 -24.50 16.86 -5.22
CA PHE A 139 -24.41 16.25 -6.55
C PHE A 139 -24.60 14.73 -6.49
N ALA A 140 -25.38 14.20 -7.43
CA ALA A 140 -25.65 12.77 -7.58
C ALA A 140 -24.49 12.03 -8.30
N ALA A 141 -23.31 12.03 -7.67
CA ALA A 141 -22.14 11.27 -8.12
C ALA A 141 -22.18 9.84 -7.54
N ASP A 142 -22.03 8.86 -8.44
CA ASP A 142 -22.04 7.43 -8.12
C ASP A 142 -20.61 6.92 -7.88
N ASP A 143 -19.67 7.33 -8.74
CA ASP A 143 -18.25 6.98 -8.62
C ASP A 143 -17.35 8.07 -9.23
N VAL A 144 -16.09 8.15 -8.78
CA VAL A 144 -15.07 9.06 -9.31
C VAL A 144 -13.76 8.30 -9.47
N ARG A 145 -13.00 8.65 -10.50
CA ARG A 145 -11.62 8.18 -10.67
C ARG A 145 -10.72 9.31 -11.13
N THR A 146 -9.52 9.41 -10.58
CA THR A 146 -8.51 10.34 -11.08
C THR A 146 -8.00 9.91 -12.45
N ILE A 147 -7.60 10.89 -13.25
CA ILE A 147 -7.03 10.67 -14.57
C ILE A 147 -6.00 11.75 -14.86
N ARG A 148 -4.82 11.35 -15.32
CA ARG A 148 -3.80 12.23 -15.87
C ARG A 148 -3.82 12.10 -17.39
N THR A 149 -3.83 13.22 -18.09
CA THR A 149 -3.83 13.27 -19.56
C THR A 149 -2.56 13.96 -20.03
N TYR A 150 -1.84 13.32 -20.95
CA TYR A 150 -0.60 13.82 -21.53
C TYR A 150 -0.76 13.95 -23.04
N GLN A 151 -0.62 15.16 -23.56
CA GLN A 151 -0.38 15.38 -24.98
C GLN A 151 1.13 15.35 -25.20
N VAL A 152 1.60 14.37 -25.95
CA VAL A 152 3.02 14.08 -26.11
C VAL A 152 3.41 14.28 -27.57
N GLU A 153 4.46 15.08 -27.81
CA GLU A 153 5.18 15.16 -29.08
C GLU A 153 6.62 14.68 -28.86
N GLY A 154 7.07 13.71 -29.65
CA GLY A 154 8.42 13.13 -29.49
C GLY A 154 8.81 12.14 -30.59
N PRO A 155 9.97 11.45 -30.44
CA PRO A 155 10.47 10.53 -31.45
C PRO A 155 9.54 9.32 -31.67
N ALA A 156 9.34 8.96 -32.95
CA ALA A 156 8.58 7.78 -33.33
C ALA A 156 9.14 6.51 -32.67
N GLY A 157 8.25 5.60 -32.25
CA GLY A 157 8.62 4.35 -31.58
C GLY A 157 9.12 4.50 -30.13
N ALA A 158 9.21 5.71 -29.57
CA ALA A 158 9.68 5.93 -28.19
C ALA A 158 8.53 6.09 -27.16
N LEU A 159 7.28 6.21 -27.61
CA LEU A 159 6.12 6.45 -26.74
C LEU A 159 5.89 5.36 -25.70
N SER A 160 6.01 4.08 -26.08
CA SER A 160 5.85 2.95 -25.15
C SER A 160 6.85 3.01 -24.00
N ARG A 161 8.11 3.35 -24.30
CA ARG A 161 9.15 3.55 -23.28
C ARG A 161 8.86 4.74 -22.39
N LEU A 162 8.34 5.84 -22.94
CA LEU A 162 7.93 7.00 -22.14
C LEU A 162 6.79 6.62 -21.18
N ILE A 163 5.79 5.88 -21.66
CA ILE A 163 4.66 5.41 -20.84
C ILE A 163 5.17 4.57 -19.68
N GLN A 164 5.88 3.48 -19.98
CA GLN A 164 6.36 2.49 -18.99
C GLN A 164 7.39 3.05 -18.02
N ARG A 165 8.22 4.02 -18.46
CA ARG A 165 9.32 4.54 -17.62
C ARG A 165 8.98 5.83 -16.90
N VAL A 166 8.02 6.63 -17.38
CA VAL A 166 7.78 8.00 -16.89
C VAL A 166 6.31 8.30 -16.58
N LEU A 167 5.37 7.93 -17.47
CA LEU A 167 3.98 8.41 -17.32
C LEU A 167 3.15 7.57 -16.35
N ALA A 168 3.29 6.25 -16.43
CA ALA A 168 2.49 5.29 -15.68
C ALA A 168 3.37 4.43 -14.77
N ASN A 169 2.86 4.14 -13.58
CA ASN A 169 3.36 3.06 -12.75
C ASN A 169 2.59 1.78 -13.08
N ASP A 170 3.20 0.89 -13.87
CA ASP A 170 2.57 -0.34 -14.34
C ASP A 170 2.09 -1.28 -13.20
N ALA A 171 2.51 -1.08 -11.95
CA ALA A 171 1.97 -1.84 -10.83
C ALA A 171 0.51 -1.45 -10.52
N VAL A 172 0.25 -0.14 -10.43
CA VAL A 172 -1.01 0.43 -9.88
C VAL A 172 -1.85 1.18 -10.90
N GLU A 173 -1.28 1.52 -12.04
CA GLU A 173 -1.91 2.35 -13.07
C GLU A 173 -1.98 1.63 -14.41
N GLN A 174 -2.93 2.07 -15.22
CA GLN A 174 -3.08 1.66 -16.62
C GLN A 174 -2.95 2.90 -17.51
N ALA A 175 -2.37 2.71 -18.69
CA ALA A 175 -2.29 3.73 -19.72
C ALA A 175 -3.21 3.39 -20.89
N VAL A 176 -4.00 4.36 -21.32
CA VAL A 176 -4.85 4.29 -22.51
C VAL A 176 -4.35 5.32 -23.51
N VAL A 177 -3.88 4.85 -24.67
CA VAL A 177 -3.47 5.75 -25.76
C VAL A 177 -4.68 6.07 -26.64
N GLY A 178 -4.89 7.36 -26.91
CA GLY A 178 -6.00 7.84 -27.73
C GLY A 178 -7.29 7.97 -26.94
N ARG A 179 -8.35 7.29 -27.37
CA ARG A 179 -9.70 7.48 -26.81
C ARG A 179 -9.90 6.61 -25.56
N LEU A 180 -10.50 7.20 -24.53
CA LEU A 180 -10.99 6.45 -23.37
C LEU A 180 -12.12 5.50 -23.78
N PRO A 181 -12.00 4.18 -23.52
CA PRO A 181 -13.00 3.19 -23.91
C PRO A 181 -14.16 3.07 -22.92
N PHE A 182 -14.12 3.81 -21.81
CA PHE A 182 -15.01 3.63 -20.66
C PHE A 182 -16.38 4.29 -20.87
N ARG A 183 -17.43 3.61 -20.43
CA ARG A 183 -18.80 4.18 -20.33
C ARG A 183 -19.31 4.29 -18.89
N GLN A 184 -18.64 3.59 -17.99
CA GLN A 184 -18.96 3.45 -16.57
C GLN A 184 -17.67 3.04 -15.86
N LEU A 185 -17.48 3.51 -14.64
CA LEU A 185 -16.41 3.13 -13.74
C LEU A 185 -16.90 1.87 -13.04
N GLY A 186 -16.66 0.71 -13.67
CA GLY A 186 -17.26 -0.55 -13.23
C GLY A 186 -17.01 -0.84 -11.74
N GLN A 187 -18.06 -1.21 -11.02
CA GLN A 187 -17.97 -1.94 -9.77
C GLN A 187 -17.66 -3.41 -10.11
N GLY A 188 -16.73 -4.04 -9.40
CA GLY A 188 -16.45 -5.47 -9.57
C GLY A 188 -17.74 -6.29 -9.43
N CYS A 189 -17.79 -7.48 -10.06
CA CYS A 189 -18.90 -8.38 -9.83
C CYS A 189 -18.85 -8.87 -8.37
N PRO A 190 -19.99 -8.87 -7.63
CA PRO A 190 -20.01 -9.35 -6.26
C PRO A 190 -19.44 -10.76 -6.16
N TYR A 191 -18.54 -10.97 -5.19
CA TYR A 191 -17.95 -12.28 -4.96
C TYR A 191 -19.04 -13.27 -4.55
N ARG A 192 -19.08 -14.41 -5.25
CA ARG A 192 -19.92 -15.53 -4.87
C ARG A 192 -19.12 -16.48 -4.00
N PHE A 193 -19.51 -16.60 -2.73
CA PHE A 193 -18.83 -17.46 -1.78
C PHE A 193 -18.63 -18.89 -2.32
N HIS A 194 -17.37 -19.30 -2.35
CA HIS A 194 -16.95 -20.64 -2.71
C HIS A 194 -15.76 -21.04 -1.84
N ARG A 195 -16.00 -21.88 -0.84
CA ARG A 195 -14.93 -22.37 0.04
C ARG A 195 -13.98 -23.27 -0.75
N VAL A 196 -12.69 -22.94 -0.70
CA VAL A 196 -11.62 -23.73 -1.31
C VAL A 196 -10.95 -24.58 -0.23
N GLU A 197 -10.89 -25.89 -0.46
CA GLU A 197 -10.10 -26.82 0.35
C GLU A 197 -8.84 -27.21 -0.42
N VAL A 198 -7.69 -27.21 0.26
CA VAL A 198 -6.41 -27.53 -0.35
C VAL A 198 -5.99 -28.94 0.08
N PRO A 199 -5.99 -29.94 -0.82
CA PRO A 199 -5.86 -31.36 -0.47
C PRO A 199 -4.43 -31.79 -0.09
N ILE A 200 -3.81 -31.11 0.88
CA ILE A 200 -2.39 -31.28 1.24
C ILE A 200 -2.11 -32.65 1.85
N ARG A 201 -3.10 -33.32 2.45
CA ARG A 201 -2.91 -34.59 3.16
C ARG A 201 -2.43 -35.71 2.23
N ALA A 202 -2.83 -35.67 0.97
CA ALA A 202 -2.46 -36.65 -0.04
C ALA A 202 -1.20 -36.24 -0.84
N MET A 203 -0.68 -35.03 -0.63
CA MET A 203 0.47 -34.52 -1.39
C MET A 203 1.79 -35.15 -0.91
N ASP A 204 2.60 -35.56 -1.87
CA ASP A 204 4.01 -35.89 -1.63
C ASP A 204 4.85 -34.62 -1.49
N ASP A 205 6.15 -34.78 -1.22
CA ASP A 205 7.04 -33.67 -0.94
C ASP A 205 7.26 -32.76 -2.17
N ALA A 206 7.20 -33.31 -3.39
CA ALA A 206 7.32 -32.53 -4.62
C ALA A 206 6.07 -31.65 -4.83
N ALA A 207 4.88 -32.21 -4.64
CA ALA A 207 3.62 -31.48 -4.72
C ALA A 207 3.52 -30.39 -3.64
N LEU A 208 3.99 -30.66 -2.41
CA LEU A 208 4.07 -29.65 -1.35
C LEU A 208 5.00 -28.48 -1.72
N GLY A 209 6.17 -28.79 -2.29
CA GLY A 209 7.10 -27.76 -2.77
C GLY A 209 6.49 -26.90 -3.87
N HIS A 210 5.84 -27.53 -4.85
CA HIS A 210 5.16 -26.83 -5.93
C HIS A 210 4.03 -25.93 -5.41
N LEU A 211 3.17 -26.43 -4.51
CA LEU A 211 2.11 -25.65 -3.89
C LEU A 211 2.67 -24.41 -3.16
N SER A 212 3.76 -24.57 -2.41
CA SER A 212 4.39 -23.48 -1.68
C SER A 212 4.88 -22.36 -2.61
N THR A 213 5.48 -22.71 -3.74
CA THR A 213 5.98 -21.73 -4.72
C THR A 213 4.86 -21.14 -5.58
N SER A 214 4.00 -21.97 -6.18
CA SER A 214 2.94 -21.49 -7.08
C SER A 214 1.83 -20.75 -6.34
N GLY A 215 1.58 -21.12 -5.08
CA GLY A 215 0.65 -20.44 -4.19
C GLY A 215 1.26 -19.26 -3.44
N GLN A 216 2.53 -18.89 -3.71
CA GLN A 216 3.21 -17.76 -3.06
C GLN A 216 3.22 -17.80 -1.52
N LEU A 217 3.19 -19.01 -0.94
CA LEU A 217 3.29 -19.23 0.50
C LEU A 217 4.73 -19.06 1.00
N PHE A 218 5.71 -19.38 0.13
CA PHE A 218 7.14 -19.32 0.40
C PHE A 218 7.58 -20.05 1.69
N LEU A 219 6.85 -21.10 2.05
CA LEU A 219 7.17 -22.00 3.15
C LEU A 219 8.18 -23.06 2.70
N SER A 220 9.14 -23.37 3.57
CA SER A 220 10.06 -24.47 3.39
C SER A 220 9.33 -25.83 3.37
N LEU A 221 9.96 -26.84 2.78
CA LEU A 221 9.39 -28.19 2.77
C LEU A 221 9.08 -28.71 4.18
N ALA A 222 9.93 -28.40 5.16
CA ALA A 222 9.73 -28.84 6.55
C ALA A 222 8.50 -28.16 7.20
N GLU A 223 8.26 -26.89 6.90
CA GLU A 223 7.05 -26.17 7.33
C GLU A 223 5.82 -26.79 6.65
N MET A 224 5.84 -26.99 5.33
CA MET A 224 4.74 -27.63 4.59
C MET A 224 4.42 -29.05 5.10
N GLN A 225 5.43 -29.86 5.39
CA GLN A 225 5.26 -31.19 5.99
C GLN A 225 4.66 -31.11 7.40
N THR A 226 4.99 -30.07 8.15
CA THR A 226 4.42 -29.84 9.49
C THR A 226 2.95 -29.46 9.40
N ILE A 227 2.58 -28.60 8.46
CA ILE A 227 1.18 -28.26 8.17
C ILE A 227 0.42 -29.51 7.71
N ARG A 228 0.97 -30.29 6.77
CA ARG A 228 0.38 -31.57 6.32
C ARG A 228 0.11 -32.51 7.49
N ARG A 229 1.09 -32.70 8.39
CA ARG A 229 0.94 -33.56 9.58
C ARG A 229 -0.15 -33.06 10.53
N HIS A 230 -0.22 -31.74 10.74
CA HIS A 230 -1.25 -31.13 11.58
C HIS A 230 -2.66 -31.44 11.05
N PHE A 231 -2.92 -31.14 9.78
CA PHE A 231 -4.23 -31.37 9.15
C PHE A 231 -4.54 -32.86 8.97
N ALA A 232 -3.53 -33.72 8.73
CA ALA A 232 -3.70 -35.17 8.78
C ALA A 232 -4.18 -35.65 10.16
N GLY A 233 -3.64 -35.08 11.24
CA GLY A 233 -4.07 -35.35 12.62
C GLY A 233 -5.50 -34.89 12.92
N LEU A 234 -5.94 -33.78 12.31
CA LEU A 234 -7.32 -33.30 12.39
C LEU A 234 -8.30 -34.11 11.51
N GLY A 235 -7.79 -34.95 10.61
CA GLY A 235 -8.61 -35.76 9.71
C GLY A 235 -9.28 -34.98 8.57
N ARG A 236 -8.87 -33.73 8.31
CA ARG A 236 -9.40 -32.85 7.25
C ARG A 236 -8.29 -32.07 6.56
N ASP A 237 -8.53 -31.64 5.33
CA ASP A 237 -7.64 -30.71 4.65
C ASP A 237 -7.89 -29.25 5.13
N PRO A 238 -6.88 -28.37 5.04
CA PRO A 238 -7.05 -26.95 5.32
C PRO A 238 -7.92 -26.26 4.27
N THR A 239 -8.54 -25.16 4.65
CA THR A 239 -8.96 -24.17 3.66
C THR A 239 -7.74 -23.38 3.15
N ASP A 240 -7.86 -22.77 1.98
CA ASP A 240 -6.89 -21.77 1.48
C ASP A 240 -6.60 -20.68 2.54
N CYS A 241 -7.63 -20.13 3.17
CA CYS A 241 -7.51 -19.08 4.19
C CYS A 241 -6.74 -19.56 5.45
N GLU A 242 -6.93 -20.80 5.90
CA GLU A 242 -6.14 -21.38 6.99
C GLU A 242 -4.66 -21.58 6.60
N LEU A 243 -4.43 -22.01 5.35
CA LEU A 243 -3.07 -22.21 4.83
C LEU A 243 -2.33 -20.87 4.68
N GLU A 244 -3.01 -19.85 4.15
CA GLU A 244 -2.51 -18.48 4.06
C GLU A 244 -2.19 -17.90 5.44
N THR A 245 -3.08 -18.07 6.42
CA THR A 245 -2.85 -17.61 7.80
C THR A 245 -1.53 -18.17 8.35
N LEU A 246 -1.27 -19.46 8.14
CA LEU A 246 -0.02 -20.10 8.57
C LEU A 246 1.18 -19.55 7.79
N ALA A 247 1.05 -19.36 6.48
CA ALA A 247 2.12 -18.84 5.63
C ALA A 247 2.52 -17.40 6.02
N GLN A 248 1.55 -16.51 6.19
CA GLN A 248 1.80 -15.13 6.63
C GLN A 248 2.47 -15.11 8.01
N THR A 249 1.93 -15.87 8.97
CA THR A 249 2.45 -15.91 10.35
C THR A 249 3.87 -16.49 10.42
N TRP A 250 4.17 -17.53 9.63
CA TRP A 250 5.47 -18.21 9.64
C TRP A 250 6.48 -17.65 8.64
N SER A 251 6.13 -16.56 7.94
CA SER A 251 7.05 -15.81 7.08
C SER A 251 8.27 -15.30 7.87
N GLU A 252 9.38 -15.03 7.18
CA GLU A 252 10.55 -14.44 7.84
C GLU A 252 10.23 -13.06 8.41
N HIS A 253 9.44 -12.28 7.67
CA HIS A 253 8.97 -10.96 8.06
C HIS A 253 8.23 -10.96 9.41
N CYS A 254 7.28 -11.89 9.62
CA CYS A 254 6.49 -11.92 10.84
C CYS A 254 7.19 -12.69 11.98
N SER A 255 7.76 -13.85 11.69
CA SER A 255 8.33 -14.73 12.72
C SER A 255 9.77 -14.40 13.11
N HIS A 256 10.50 -13.61 12.32
CA HIS A 256 11.89 -13.25 12.55
C HIS A 256 12.79 -14.49 12.75
N LYS A 257 12.69 -15.49 11.86
CA LYS A 257 13.28 -16.82 12.08
C LYS A 257 14.81 -16.77 12.10
N THR A 258 15.43 -15.90 11.31
CA THR A 258 16.89 -15.67 11.33
C THR A 258 17.35 -15.16 12.70
N PHE A 259 16.62 -14.17 13.25
CA PHE A 259 16.95 -13.56 14.53
C PHE A 259 16.66 -14.47 15.73
N ARG A 260 15.63 -15.33 15.65
CA ARG A 260 15.30 -16.31 16.69
C ARG A 260 16.06 -17.63 16.52
N GLY A 261 16.71 -17.81 15.36
CA GLY A 261 17.44 -19.01 15.00
C GLY A 261 18.67 -19.24 15.86
N ARG A 262 19.20 -20.46 15.76
CA ARG A 262 20.47 -20.84 16.37
C ARG A 262 21.60 -20.56 15.39
N ILE A 263 22.55 -19.71 15.80
CA ILE A 263 23.67 -19.28 14.98
C ILE A 263 24.97 -19.76 15.61
N GLU A 264 25.87 -20.34 14.81
CA GLU A 264 27.26 -20.56 15.21
C GLU A 264 28.12 -19.44 14.63
N PHE A 265 28.72 -18.63 15.49
CA PHE A 265 29.59 -17.52 15.10
C PHE A 265 30.91 -17.61 15.86
N GLU A 266 32.02 -17.76 15.14
CA GLU A 266 33.38 -17.87 15.70
C GLU A 266 33.50 -18.94 16.82
N GLY A 267 32.85 -20.10 16.62
CA GLY A 267 32.85 -21.22 17.58
C GLY A 267 31.95 -21.02 18.80
N ARG A 268 31.12 -19.97 18.81
CA ARG A 268 30.09 -19.74 19.83
C ARG A 268 28.71 -20.04 19.25
N VAL A 269 27.92 -20.82 19.99
CA VAL A 269 26.51 -21.06 19.66
C VAL A 269 25.66 -20.01 20.37
N ILE A 270 24.96 -19.19 19.57
CA ILE A 270 23.97 -18.22 20.02
C ILE A 270 22.60 -18.82 19.72
N ASP A 271 21.82 -19.06 20.75
CA ASP A 271 20.49 -19.65 20.66
C ASP A 271 19.46 -18.54 20.89
N ASP A 272 18.92 -18.00 19.80
CA ASP A 272 18.13 -16.76 19.73
C ASP A 272 19.00 -15.48 19.89
N LEU A 273 19.36 -14.89 18.75
CA LEU A 273 20.21 -13.71 18.67
C LEU A 273 19.59 -12.52 19.41
N LEU A 274 18.28 -12.27 19.24
CA LEU A 274 17.60 -11.16 19.91
C LEU A 274 17.58 -11.33 21.42
N LYS A 275 17.20 -12.52 21.91
CA LYS A 275 17.11 -12.77 23.36
C LYS A 275 18.45 -12.67 24.06
N GLN A 276 19.52 -13.16 23.41
CA GLN A 276 20.86 -13.21 24.01
C GLN A 276 21.65 -11.91 23.85
N THR A 277 21.30 -11.05 22.90
CA THR A 277 21.97 -9.76 22.69
C THR A 277 21.11 -8.60 23.20
N ILE A 278 20.15 -8.15 22.41
CA ILE A 278 19.34 -6.96 22.66
C ILE A 278 18.51 -7.12 23.93
N PHE A 279 17.70 -8.19 24.05
CA PHE A 279 16.77 -8.29 25.19
C PHE A 279 17.52 -8.52 26.50
N LYS A 280 18.61 -9.31 26.45
CA LYS A 280 19.45 -9.53 27.62
C LYS A 280 20.11 -8.22 28.06
N ALA A 281 20.71 -7.47 27.14
CA ALA A 281 21.31 -6.18 27.47
C ALA A 281 20.29 -5.22 28.09
N THR A 282 19.09 -5.10 27.51
CA THR A 282 18.02 -4.26 28.05
C THR A 282 17.58 -4.69 29.45
N ARG A 283 17.41 -6.00 29.69
CA ARG A 283 17.05 -6.52 31.03
C ARG A 283 18.18 -6.32 32.04
N ASP A 284 19.43 -6.58 31.66
CA ASP A 284 20.59 -6.47 32.55
C ASP A 284 20.85 -5.04 33.00
N LEU A 285 20.52 -4.05 32.16
CA LEU A 285 20.61 -2.64 32.53
C LEU A 285 19.64 -2.27 33.67
N GLY A 286 18.53 -3.01 33.82
CA GLY A 286 17.61 -2.87 34.97
C GLY A 286 17.02 -1.47 35.15
N LEU A 287 16.82 -0.74 34.06
CA LEU A 287 16.40 0.67 34.08
C LEU A 287 14.90 0.76 34.36
N ASP A 288 14.55 1.42 35.46
CA ASP A 288 13.18 1.55 35.98
C ASP A 288 12.27 2.46 35.13
N TRP A 289 12.87 3.29 34.29
CA TRP A 289 12.17 4.12 33.31
C TRP A 289 11.81 3.37 32.02
N ILE A 290 12.23 2.10 31.82
CA ILE A 290 11.72 1.29 30.71
C ILE A 290 10.35 0.74 31.10
N VAL A 291 9.29 1.28 30.51
CA VAL A 291 7.89 0.95 30.84
C VAL A 291 7.41 -0.28 30.06
N SER A 292 7.72 -0.34 28.78
CA SER A 292 7.43 -1.50 27.92
C SER A 292 8.56 -1.67 26.90
N ALA A 293 9.05 -2.90 26.76
CA ALA A 293 10.04 -3.27 25.75
C ALA A 293 9.75 -4.70 25.29
N PHE A 294 9.76 -4.92 23.98
CA PHE A 294 9.56 -6.24 23.35
C PHE A 294 8.20 -6.90 23.66
N ALA A 295 7.19 -6.11 24.01
CA ALA A 295 5.86 -6.57 24.40
C ALA A 295 4.71 -5.89 23.64
N ASP A 296 5.03 -4.89 22.82
CA ASP A 296 4.05 -4.07 22.10
C ASP A 296 4.68 -3.52 20.81
N ASN A 297 3.89 -2.82 19.99
CA ASN A 297 4.28 -2.30 18.68
C ASN A 297 5.45 -1.31 18.75
N ALA A 298 5.61 -0.58 19.87
CA ALA A 298 6.73 0.32 20.12
C ALA A 298 7.34 0.12 21.51
N GLY A 299 8.60 0.55 21.66
CA GLY A 299 9.22 0.66 22.97
C GLY A 299 8.71 1.89 23.72
N VAL A 300 8.44 1.77 25.02
CA VAL A 300 7.90 2.84 25.87
C VAL A 300 8.85 3.11 27.03
N VAL A 301 9.18 4.38 27.22
CA VAL A 301 10.04 4.88 28.29
C VAL A 301 9.30 5.96 29.08
N ARG A 302 9.53 6.02 30.39
CA ARG A 302 9.02 7.11 31.24
C ARG A 302 9.78 8.38 30.94
N PHE A 303 9.06 9.44 30.64
CA PHE A 303 9.65 10.76 30.44
C PHE A 303 9.54 11.61 31.70
N ASP A 304 8.33 11.70 32.27
CA ASP A 304 8.08 12.39 33.53
C ASP A 304 6.93 11.73 34.34
N ASP A 305 6.37 12.46 35.30
CA ASP A 305 5.31 11.98 36.19
C ASP A 305 3.93 11.85 35.51
N ASP A 306 3.73 12.50 34.35
CA ASP A 306 2.45 12.64 33.66
C ASP A 306 2.42 11.93 32.29
N VAL A 307 3.58 11.80 31.63
CA VAL A 307 3.69 11.19 30.30
C VAL A 307 4.82 10.15 30.17
N ASP A 308 4.52 9.12 29.39
CA ASP A 308 5.47 8.19 28.81
C ASP A 308 5.72 8.58 27.33
N VAL A 309 6.91 8.27 26.82
CA VAL A 309 7.29 8.47 25.42
C VAL A 309 7.48 7.11 24.77
N CYS A 310 6.95 6.94 23.57
CA CYS A 310 7.15 5.75 22.76
C CYS A 310 7.92 6.09 21.49
N PHE A 311 8.71 5.14 21.02
CA PHE A 311 9.48 5.28 19.79
C PHE A 311 9.54 3.94 19.05
N LYS A 312 9.27 4.00 17.74
CA LYS A 312 9.36 2.87 16.82
C LYS A 312 10.03 3.34 15.53
N VAL A 313 10.81 2.43 14.94
CA VAL A 313 11.42 2.59 13.63
C VAL A 313 11.14 1.32 12.84
N GLU A 314 10.74 1.48 11.59
CA GLU A 314 10.49 0.41 10.63
C GLU A 314 11.29 0.64 9.35
N THR A 315 11.33 -0.40 8.52
CA THR A 315 11.94 -0.33 7.18
C THR A 315 10.94 -0.72 6.12
N HIS A 316 10.97 -0.05 4.98
CA HIS A 316 10.10 -0.35 3.85
C HIS A 316 10.88 -0.52 2.54
N ASN A 317 11.94 -1.34 2.61
CA ASN A 317 13.00 -1.43 1.60
C ASN A 317 12.52 -2.00 0.26
N HIS A 318 12.02 -3.25 0.25
CA HIS A 318 11.61 -3.93 -0.99
C HIS A 318 10.53 -3.17 -1.75
N PRO A 319 9.46 -2.65 -1.11
CA PRO A 319 8.46 -1.88 -1.84
C PRO A 319 9.02 -0.55 -2.34
N SER A 320 9.92 0.09 -1.59
CA SER A 320 10.59 1.33 -2.04
C SER A 320 11.60 1.10 -3.18
N ALA A 321 12.07 -0.14 -3.38
CA ALA A 321 12.88 -0.51 -4.53
C ALA A 321 12.05 -0.57 -5.83
N ILE A 322 10.76 -0.89 -5.71
CA ILE A 322 9.82 -1.06 -6.84
C ILE A 322 9.05 0.24 -7.10
N ASP A 323 8.38 0.75 -6.08
CA ASP A 323 7.69 2.04 -6.06
C ASP A 323 8.26 2.91 -4.92
N PRO A 324 9.30 3.72 -5.19
CA PRO A 324 9.94 4.53 -4.16
C PRO A 324 9.01 5.52 -3.46
N TYR A 325 7.98 6.03 -4.16
CA TYR A 325 7.02 6.94 -3.56
C TYR A 325 6.04 6.18 -2.68
N GLY A 326 5.34 5.18 -3.25
CA GLY A 326 4.34 4.38 -2.54
C GLY A 326 4.95 3.65 -1.34
N GLY A 327 6.09 2.98 -1.53
CA GLY A 327 6.78 2.24 -0.48
C GLY A 327 7.22 3.11 0.70
N ALA A 328 7.75 4.30 0.46
CA ALA A 328 8.16 5.19 1.55
C ALA A 328 6.95 5.87 2.24
N ASN A 329 5.91 6.17 1.45
CA ASN A 329 4.65 6.74 1.93
C ASN A 329 3.95 5.79 2.91
N THR A 330 3.77 4.51 2.53
CA THR A 330 3.17 3.49 3.41
C THR A 330 4.11 3.06 4.53
N GLY A 331 5.43 3.09 4.30
CA GLY A 331 6.42 2.89 5.36
C GLY A 331 6.31 3.91 6.48
N LEU A 332 6.05 5.18 6.17
CA LEU A 332 5.78 6.19 7.20
C LEU A 332 4.42 5.99 7.89
N GLY A 333 3.36 5.70 7.12
CA GLY A 333 2.03 5.42 7.69
C GLY A 333 2.05 4.23 8.66
N GLY A 334 2.69 3.12 8.28
CA GLY A 334 2.84 1.94 9.14
C GLY A 334 3.44 2.27 10.51
N VAL A 335 4.58 2.97 10.54
CA VAL A 335 5.22 3.33 11.81
C VAL A 335 4.44 4.37 12.62
N ILE A 336 3.64 5.23 11.97
CA ILE A 336 2.69 6.11 12.68
C ILE A 336 1.60 5.27 13.36
N ARG A 337 1.04 4.27 12.66
CA ARG A 337 0.05 3.33 13.23
C ARG A 337 0.61 2.49 14.35
N ASP A 338 1.86 2.08 14.29
CA ASP A 338 2.51 1.38 15.41
C ASP A 338 2.53 2.20 16.69
N VAL A 339 2.93 3.46 16.57
CA VAL A 339 2.93 4.40 17.69
C VAL A 339 1.50 4.64 18.17
N LEU A 340 0.55 4.84 17.24
CA LEU A 340 -0.87 4.97 17.57
C LEU A 340 -1.47 3.69 18.18
N GLY A 341 -0.91 2.53 17.88
CA GLY A 341 -1.32 1.23 18.39
C GLY A 341 -0.67 0.89 19.73
N THR A 342 0.36 1.62 20.17
CA THR A 342 1.09 1.31 21.40
C THR A 342 0.24 1.61 22.64
N GLY A 343 0.14 0.64 23.55
CA GLY A 343 -0.73 0.72 24.72
C GLY A 343 -2.20 0.91 24.33
N LEU A 344 -2.88 1.87 24.97
CA LEU A 344 -4.23 2.29 24.61
C LEU A 344 -4.22 3.46 23.59
N GLY A 345 -3.09 3.66 22.93
CA GLY A 345 -2.90 4.60 21.84
C GLY A 345 -2.09 5.83 22.23
N ALA A 346 -0.84 5.88 21.78
CA ALA A 346 0.00 7.05 21.94
C ALA A 346 -0.27 8.06 20.84
N LYS A 347 -0.11 9.35 21.13
CA LYS A 347 -0.25 10.42 20.14
C LYS A 347 1.09 10.61 19.42
N PRO A 348 1.18 10.35 18.10
CA PRO A 348 2.37 10.70 17.31
C PRO A 348 2.65 12.21 17.38
N ILE A 349 3.92 12.60 17.54
CA ILE A 349 4.33 14.01 17.66
C ILE A 349 5.45 14.42 16.69
N CYS A 350 6.31 13.50 16.27
CA CYS A 350 7.31 13.75 15.25
C CYS A 350 7.80 12.46 14.61
N ASN A 351 8.32 12.60 13.40
CA ASN A 351 8.88 11.52 12.60
C ASN A 351 10.40 11.67 12.46
N THR A 352 11.06 10.58 12.08
CA THR A 352 12.46 10.53 11.67
C THR A 352 12.62 9.71 10.40
N ASP A 353 13.62 10.00 9.57
CA ASP A 353 13.91 9.20 8.37
C ASP A 353 15.40 8.88 8.19
N VAL A 354 15.73 7.67 7.70
CA VAL A 354 17.10 7.38 7.25
C VAL A 354 17.01 6.73 5.89
N PHE A 355 17.62 7.35 4.89
CA PHE A 355 17.66 6.85 3.52
C PHE A 355 19.06 6.39 3.17
N CYS A 356 19.20 5.14 2.77
CA CYS A 356 20.43 4.58 2.20
C CYS A 356 20.20 4.31 0.71
N VAL A 357 20.87 5.05 -0.16
CA VAL A 357 20.66 4.99 -1.62
C VAL A 357 21.99 4.95 -2.37
N ALA A 358 21.95 4.48 -3.61
CA ALA A 358 23.10 4.60 -4.51
C ALA A 358 23.33 6.05 -4.99
N PRO A 359 24.54 6.37 -5.49
CA PRO A 359 24.87 7.72 -5.98
C PRO A 359 23.83 8.27 -6.98
N PRO A 360 23.24 9.46 -6.77
CA PRO A 360 22.25 10.06 -7.67
C PRO A 360 22.76 10.44 -9.07
N ASP A 361 24.07 10.33 -9.31
CA ASP A 361 24.77 10.53 -10.57
C ASP A 361 25.24 9.20 -11.20
N PHE A 362 24.65 8.07 -10.78
CA PHE A 362 24.96 6.76 -11.33
C PHE A 362 24.80 6.72 -12.86
N PRO A 363 25.73 6.13 -13.63
CA PRO A 363 25.62 6.08 -15.08
C PRO A 363 24.41 5.23 -15.53
N PRO A 364 23.48 5.77 -16.36
CA PRO A 364 22.30 5.01 -16.81
C PRO A 364 22.65 3.70 -17.52
N ASP A 365 23.71 3.69 -18.33
CA ASP A 365 24.15 2.51 -19.08
C ASP A 365 24.75 1.39 -18.20
N ALA A 366 25.02 1.67 -16.92
CA ALA A 366 25.54 0.71 -15.95
C ALA A 366 24.45 0.14 -15.02
N LEU A 367 23.19 0.57 -15.18
CA LEU A 367 22.09 0.08 -14.37
C LEU A 367 21.71 -1.36 -14.75
N PRO A 368 21.56 -2.26 -13.76
CA PRO A 368 20.95 -3.57 -14.01
C PRO A 368 19.53 -3.41 -14.53
N GLN A 369 19.08 -4.37 -15.34
CA GLN A 369 17.70 -4.42 -15.82
C GLN A 369 16.72 -4.51 -14.64
N GLY A 370 15.66 -3.71 -14.67
CA GLY A 370 14.62 -3.67 -13.63
C GLY A 370 14.95 -2.82 -12.40
N VAL A 371 16.16 -2.23 -12.33
CA VAL A 371 16.54 -1.37 -11.19
C VAL A 371 16.24 0.10 -11.51
N PRO A 372 15.43 0.80 -10.69
CA PRO A 372 15.19 2.23 -10.89
C PRO A 372 16.47 3.04 -10.67
N HIS A 373 16.65 4.10 -11.46
CA HIS A 373 17.79 5.00 -11.31
C HIS A 373 17.83 5.60 -9.88
N PRO A 374 18.98 5.66 -9.18
CA PRO A 374 19.04 6.10 -7.77
C PRO A 374 18.49 7.51 -7.52
N ARG A 375 18.63 8.41 -8.49
CA ARG A 375 17.99 9.73 -8.46
C ARG A 375 16.46 9.67 -8.40
N ARG A 376 15.83 8.72 -9.10
CA ARG A 376 14.39 8.48 -9.05
C ARG A 376 14.00 7.92 -7.68
N VAL A 377 14.76 6.96 -7.18
CA VAL A 377 14.56 6.39 -5.83
C VAL A 377 14.59 7.49 -4.78
N LEU A 378 15.67 8.28 -4.72
CA LEU A 378 15.82 9.35 -3.72
C LEU A 378 14.70 10.40 -3.81
N LYS A 379 14.33 10.85 -5.02
CA LYS A 379 13.22 11.79 -5.20
C LYS A 379 11.89 11.19 -4.72
N GLY A 380 11.64 9.91 -5.02
CA GLY A 380 10.41 9.23 -4.66
C GLY A 380 10.28 9.01 -3.15
N VAL A 381 11.32 8.48 -2.48
CA VAL A 381 11.26 8.22 -1.03
C VAL A 381 11.10 9.49 -0.22
N VAL A 382 11.82 10.57 -0.59
CA VAL A 382 11.67 11.89 0.05
C VAL A 382 10.26 12.44 -0.18
N ALA A 383 9.73 12.32 -1.40
CA ALA A 383 8.38 12.76 -1.69
C ALA A 383 7.33 11.97 -0.90
N GLY A 384 7.46 10.64 -0.80
CA GLY A 384 6.54 9.76 -0.09
C GLY A 384 6.46 10.07 1.41
N VAL A 385 7.61 10.13 2.10
CA VAL A 385 7.69 10.49 3.54
C VAL A 385 7.14 11.89 3.79
N ARG A 386 7.57 12.88 3.00
CA ARG A 386 7.12 14.26 3.14
C ARG A 386 5.61 14.37 2.97
N ASP A 387 5.08 13.72 1.94
CA ASP A 387 3.68 13.81 1.56
C ASP A 387 2.76 13.23 2.64
N TYR A 388 3.06 12.03 3.15
CA TYR A 388 2.28 11.39 4.20
C TYR A 388 2.37 12.17 5.53
N GLY A 389 3.60 12.52 5.96
CA GLY A 389 3.82 13.25 7.21
C GLY A 389 3.14 14.62 7.22
N ASN A 390 3.20 15.36 6.10
CA ASN A 390 2.55 16.66 5.97
C ASN A 390 1.03 16.57 6.08
N ARG A 391 0.39 15.59 5.42
CA ARG A 391 -1.07 15.41 5.50
C ARG A 391 -1.53 14.93 6.87
N MET A 392 -0.72 14.12 7.54
CA MET A 392 -0.93 13.77 8.95
C MET A 392 -0.73 14.95 9.91
N GLY A 393 0.00 15.98 9.48
CA GLY A 393 0.38 17.12 10.32
C GLY A 393 1.45 16.75 11.35
N ILE A 394 2.32 15.78 11.04
CA ILE A 394 3.40 15.31 11.91
C ILE A 394 4.75 15.68 11.27
N PRO A 395 5.57 16.53 11.90
CA PRO A 395 6.83 16.98 11.32
C PRO A 395 7.90 15.87 11.37
N THR A 396 8.66 15.71 10.29
CA THR A 396 9.93 14.96 10.31
C THR A 396 11.04 15.86 10.84
N VAL A 397 11.59 15.52 12.01
CA VAL A 397 12.49 16.42 12.77
C VAL A 397 13.96 15.98 12.79
N ASN A 398 14.24 14.75 12.37
CA ASN A 398 15.59 14.18 12.34
C ASN A 398 15.71 13.20 11.17
N GLY A 399 16.91 13.06 10.64
CA GLY A 399 17.19 12.00 9.70
C GLY A 399 18.63 11.92 9.22
N ALA A 400 18.88 10.99 8.29
CA ALA A 400 20.18 10.80 7.66
C ALA A 400 20.07 10.35 6.20
N LEU A 401 21.05 10.74 5.39
CA LEU A 401 21.24 10.24 4.03
C LEU A 401 22.59 9.54 3.94
N VAL A 402 22.59 8.25 3.63
CA VAL A 402 23.77 7.45 3.37
C VAL A 402 23.82 7.13 1.88
N VAL A 403 24.95 7.42 1.25
CA VAL A 403 25.14 7.17 -0.17
C VAL A 403 26.24 6.14 -0.38
N ASP A 404 25.87 4.97 -0.90
CA ASP A 404 26.81 3.90 -1.24
C ASP A 404 26.28 3.08 -2.44
N ARG A 405 27.19 2.61 -3.29
CA ARG A 405 26.84 1.81 -4.47
C ARG A 405 26.14 0.50 -4.11
N ASP A 406 26.39 -0.05 -2.93
CA ASP A 406 25.80 -1.31 -2.48
C ASP A 406 24.26 -1.22 -2.28
N PHE A 407 23.70 0.00 -2.24
CA PHE A 407 22.25 0.24 -2.16
C PHE A 407 21.57 0.38 -3.53
N LEU A 408 22.24 0.01 -4.64
CA LEU A 408 21.72 0.24 -6.00
C LEU A 408 20.42 -0.51 -6.29
N ALA A 409 20.39 -1.82 -6.00
CA ALA A 409 19.23 -2.67 -6.29
C ALA A 409 18.21 -2.71 -5.15
N ASN A 410 18.65 -2.42 -3.92
CA ASN A 410 17.79 -2.43 -2.73
C ASN A 410 18.16 -1.24 -1.83
N PRO A 411 17.42 -0.12 -1.92
CA PRO A 411 17.61 1.00 -1.00
C PRO A 411 17.15 0.61 0.40
N LEU A 412 17.75 1.22 1.42
CA LEU A 412 17.22 1.12 2.78
C LEU A 412 16.42 2.38 3.10
N VAL A 413 15.16 2.19 3.49
CA VAL A 413 14.23 3.28 3.79
C VAL A 413 13.71 3.06 5.20
N PHE A 414 14.31 3.74 6.16
CA PHE A 414 13.88 3.73 7.55
C PHE A 414 12.93 4.88 7.82
N CYS A 415 11.78 4.58 8.40
CA CYS A 415 10.83 5.55 8.91
C CYS A 415 10.66 5.32 10.42
N GLY A 416 10.72 6.39 11.21
CA GLY A 416 10.51 6.33 12.65
C GLY A 416 9.49 7.35 13.12
N THR A 417 8.81 7.04 14.21
CA THR A 417 7.81 7.92 14.82
C THR A 417 7.97 7.91 16.33
N VAL A 418 7.95 9.11 16.93
CA VAL A 418 7.88 9.33 18.37
C VAL A 418 6.46 9.70 18.74
N GLY A 419 5.93 9.13 19.82
CA GLY A 419 4.63 9.48 20.37
C GLY A 419 4.63 9.67 21.88
N VAL A 420 3.59 10.32 22.39
CA VAL A 420 3.36 10.53 23.82
C VAL A 420 2.13 9.76 24.30
N LEU A 421 2.28 9.10 25.45
CA LEU A 421 1.26 8.26 26.05
C LEU A 421 1.00 8.72 27.49
N PRO A 422 -0.26 8.92 27.91
CA PRO A 422 -0.55 9.19 29.31
C PRO A 422 -0.07 8.05 30.22
N ARG A 423 0.41 8.40 31.42
CA ARG A 423 0.91 7.42 32.38
C ARG A 423 -0.14 6.34 32.69
N GLY A 424 0.31 5.08 32.70
CA GLY A 424 -0.56 3.92 32.91
C GLY A 424 -1.33 3.47 31.67
N GLY A 425 -1.18 4.17 30.53
CA GLY A 425 -1.81 3.81 29.27
C GLY A 425 -1.12 2.68 28.48
N SER A 426 -0.01 2.13 28.97
CA SER A 426 0.80 1.13 28.24
C SER A 426 0.22 -0.29 28.26
N SER A 427 -0.74 -0.57 29.12
CA SER A 427 -1.27 -1.93 29.31
C SER A 427 -2.50 -2.18 28.46
N LYS A 428 -2.44 -3.23 27.64
CA LYS A 428 -3.56 -3.75 26.86
C LYS A 428 -4.17 -4.98 27.53
N ARG A 429 -5.45 -5.23 27.28
CA ARG A 429 -6.09 -6.53 27.60
C ARG A 429 -7.24 -6.82 26.66
N VAL A 430 -7.52 -8.10 26.48
CA VAL A 430 -8.70 -8.60 25.76
C VAL A 430 -9.50 -9.48 26.70
N GLU A 431 -10.84 -9.42 26.62
CA GLU A 431 -11.70 -10.28 27.43
C GLU A 431 -12.75 -10.96 26.53
N PRO A 432 -13.19 -12.19 26.89
CA PRO A 432 -14.30 -12.84 26.20
C PRO A 432 -15.54 -11.94 26.15
N GLY A 433 -16.12 -11.81 24.96
CA GLY A 433 -17.30 -10.96 24.70
C GLY A 433 -16.98 -9.54 24.24
N ASP A 434 -15.71 -9.13 24.19
CA ASP A 434 -15.30 -7.93 23.46
C ASP A 434 -15.64 -8.08 21.97
N ARG A 435 -16.07 -6.97 21.34
CA ARG A 435 -16.29 -6.86 19.90
C ARG A 435 -14.95 -6.63 19.22
N ILE A 436 -14.72 -7.32 18.11
CA ILE A 436 -13.63 -7.04 17.19
C ILE A 436 -14.12 -5.95 16.24
N VAL A 437 -13.50 -4.76 16.32
CA VAL A 437 -13.89 -3.60 15.52
C VAL A 437 -12.69 -3.16 14.69
N VAL A 438 -12.90 -3.06 13.37
CA VAL A 438 -11.94 -2.45 12.46
C VAL A 438 -12.35 -0.99 12.26
N ILE A 439 -11.38 -0.08 12.34
CA ILE A 439 -11.56 1.34 12.00
C ILE A 439 -10.56 1.75 10.92
N GLY A 440 -10.94 2.76 10.14
CA GLY A 440 -10.08 3.37 9.13
C GLY A 440 -10.34 2.88 7.71
N GLY A 441 -9.27 2.53 6.99
CA GLY A 441 -9.28 2.21 5.57
C GLY A 441 -10.19 1.04 5.18
N ARG A 442 -10.68 1.06 3.94
CA ARG A 442 -11.42 -0.07 3.34
C ARG A 442 -10.44 -1.17 2.92
N THR A 443 -10.88 -2.41 2.97
CA THR A 443 -10.11 -3.62 2.61
C THR A 443 -10.11 -3.81 1.09
N GLY A 444 -8.94 -4.00 0.48
CA GLY A 444 -8.78 -4.18 -0.96
C GLY A 444 -7.77 -5.26 -1.32
N ARG A 445 -7.43 -5.40 -2.61
CA ARG A 445 -6.37 -6.30 -3.09
C ARG A 445 -4.97 -5.69 -2.92
N ASP A 446 -4.79 -4.86 -1.90
CA ASP A 446 -3.53 -4.20 -1.59
C ASP A 446 -2.64 -5.14 -0.77
N GLY A 447 -1.39 -5.32 -1.20
CA GLY A 447 -0.38 -6.08 -0.48
C GLY A 447 -0.72 -7.55 -0.24
N ILE A 448 -1.57 -8.16 -1.08
CA ILE A 448 -1.84 -9.60 -0.97
C ILE A 448 -0.53 -10.36 -1.18
N HIS A 449 -0.18 -11.21 -0.21
CA HIS A 449 1.12 -11.89 -0.12
C HIS A 449 2.32 -10.97 0.11
N GLY A 450 2.12 -9.73 0.62
CA GLY A 450 3.21 -8.78 0.90
C GLY A 450 4.23 -9.31 1.91
N ALA A 451 3.78 -9.88 3.04
CA ALA A 451 4.69 -10.44 4.04
C ALA A 451 5.49 -11.65 3.54
N THR A 452 4.87 -12.53 2.74
CA THR A 452 5.57 -13.68 2.17
C THR A 452 6.49 -13.27 1.02
N PHE A 453 6.11 -12.29 0.19
CA PHE A 453 6.94 -11.73 -0.88
C PHE A 453 8.16 -10.95 -0.36
N SER A 454 8.02 -10.17 0.71
CA SER A 454 9.15 -9.45 1.33
C SER A 454 10.21 -10.39 1.93
N SER A 455 9.86 -11.67 2.08
CA SER A 455 10.77 -12.75 2.51
C SER A 455 11.48 -13.45 1.34
N ALA A 456 11.18 -13.08 0.08
CA ALA A 456 11.78 -13.64 -1.13
C ALA A 456 12.88 -12.74 -1.72
N GLU A 457 13.78 -13.31 -2.53
CA GLU A 457 14.80 -12.53 -3.25
C GLU A 457 14.19 -11.75 -4.42
N LEU A 458 14.65 -10.50 -4.63
CA LEU A 458 14.31 -9.71 -5.81
C LEU A 458 14.95 -10.34 -7.06
N THR A 459 14.13 -10.70 -8.05
CA THR A 459 14.56 -11.24 -9.35
C THR A 459 14.06 -10.35 -10.48
N GLY A 460 14.56 -10.54 -11.71
CA GLY A 460 14.12 -9.75 -12.86
C GLY A 460 12.63 -9.88 -13.19
N ASP A 461 11.98 -10.98 -12.76
CA ASP A 461 10.54 -11.22 -12.94
C ASP A 461 9.69 -10.63 -11.81
N SER A 462 10.32 -10.05 -10.77
CA SER A 462 9.61 -9.45 -9.65
C SER A 462 8.66 -8.36 -10.12
N GLU A 463 9.01 -7.52 -11.11
CA GLU A 463 8.13 -6.45 -11.63
C GLU A 463 6.74 -6.95 -12.06
N ALA A 464 6.64 -8.12 -12.70
CA ALA A 464 5.36 -8.68 -13.17
C ALA A 464 4.54 -9.32 -12.04
N ILE A 465 5.21 -9.86 -11.01
CA ILE A 465 4.58 -10.50 -9.84
C ILE A 465 4.18 -9.43 -8.79
N SER A 466 4.83 -8.26 -8.81
CA SER A 466 4.74 -7.20 -7.79
C SER A 466 3.49 -6.33 -7.84
N GLY A 467 2.63 -6.44 -8.86
CA GLY A 467 1.43 -5.60 -8.98
C GLY A 467 0.52 -5.66 -7.74
N GLY A 468 0.44 -6.83 -7.09
CA GLY A 468 -0.30 -7.03 -5.85
C GLY A 468 0.40 -6.53 -4.58
N ALA A 469 1.71 -6.23 -4.64
CA ALA A 469 2.52 -5.82 -3.49
C ALA A 469 2.60 -4.30 -3.31
N VAL A 470 2.22 -3.50 -4.31
CA VAL A 470 2.26 -2.04 -4.22
C VAL A 470 1.07 -1.54 -3.40
N GLN A 471 1.38 -1.04 -2.21
CA GLN A 471 0.42 -0.42 -1.29
C GLN A 471 0.34 1.09 -1.58
N ILE A 472 -0.88 1.63 -1.55
CA ILE A 472 -1.12 3.07 -1.67
C ILE A 472 -1.65 3.56 -0.33
N GLY A 473 -0.97 4.56 0.24
CA GLY A 473 -1.37 5.17 1.49
C GLY A 473 -2.43 6.27 1.32
N ASP A 474 -3.26 6.42 2.34
CA ASP A 474 -4.26 7.48 2.51
C ASP A 474 -4.09 8.18 3.87
N ALA A 475 -3.13 9.09 3.94
CA ALA A 475 -2.85 9.87 5.14
C ALA A 475 -4.07 10.66 5.69
N ILE A 476 -5.07 10.99 4.85
CA ILE A 476 -6.26 11.71 5.31
C ILE A 476 -7.13 10.76 6.15
N THR A 477 -7.35 9.55 5.65
CA THR A 477 -8.04 8.50 6.41
C THR A 477 -7.30 8.17 7.70
N GLU A 478 -5.97 8.03 7.67
CA GLU A 478 -5.19 7.77 8.90
C GLU A 478 -5.29 8.92 9.89
N LYS A 479 -5.34 10.17 9.42
CA LYS A 479 -5.52 11.34 10.30
C LYS A 479 -6.87 11.29 11.02
N MET A 480 -7.93 10.89 10.32
CA MET A 480 -9.26 10.69 10.92
C MET A 480 -9.23 9.57 11.96
N VAL A 481 -8.56 8.45 11.65
CA VAL A 481 -8.36 7.34 12.59
C VAL A 481 -7.63 7.82 13.85
N LEU A 482 -6.54 8.55 13.69
CA LEU A 482 -5.78 9.13 14.80
C LEU A 482 -6.68 9.95 15.73
N ASP A 483 -7.49 10.86 15.17
CA ASP A 483 -8.36 11.73 15.97
C ASP A 483 -9.43 10.92 16.74
N VAL A 484 -10.02 9.92 16.09
CA VAL A 484 -11.03 9.03 16.71
C VAL A 484 -10.40 8.17 17.80
N VAL A 485 -9.24 7.55 17.55
CA VAL A 485 -8.55 6.67 18.51
C VAL A 485 -8.18 7.44 19.76
N LEU A 486 -7.57 8.62 19.63
CA LEU A 486 -7.18 9.42 20.80
C LEU A 486 -8.39 9.84 21.63
N ARG A 487 -9.50 10.19 20.97
CA ARG A 487 -10.74 10.52 21.68
C ARG A 487 -11.35 9.30 22.37
N ALA A 488 -11.40 8.16 21.69
CA ALA A 488 -11.93 6.91 22.22
C ALA A 488 -11.10 6.39 23.40
N ARG A 489 -9.77 6.57 23.37
CA ARG A 489 -8.87 6.29 24.49
C ARG A 489 -9.22 7.13 25.71
N ASP A 490 -9.34 8.44 25.53
CA ASP A 490 -9.61 9.37 26.64
C ASP A 490 -10.98 9.11 27.30
N LEU A 491 -11.92 8.52 26.55
CA LEU A 491 -13.23 8.08 27.04
C LEU A 491 -13.24 6.62 27.55
N GLY A 492 -12.15 5.87 27.40
CA GLY A 492 -12.03 4.47 27.83
C GLY A 492 -12.96 3.51 27.07
N LEU A 493 -13.11 3.71 25.76
CA LEU A 493 -14.08 2.97 24.94
C LEU A 493 -13.58 1.61 24.44
N PHE A 494 -12.28 1.35 24.50
CA PHE A 494 -11.67 0.07 24.10
C PHE A 494 -10.63 -0.40 25.12
N ARG A 495 -10.28 -1.69 25.06
CA ARG A 495 -9.33 -2.34 26.00
C ARG A 495 -8.00 -2.73 25.36
N SER A 496 -8.01 -2.90 24.05
CA SER A 496 -6.84 -3.19 23.25
C SER A 496 -7.01 -2.58 21.87
N ILE A 497 -5.89 -2.22 21.26
CA ILE A 497 -5.78 -1.74 19.88
C ILE A 497 -4.49 -2.27 19.28
N THR A 498 -4.49 -2.57 17.99
CA THR A 498 -3.29 -2.91 17.22
C THR A 498 -3.43 -2.40 15.80
N ASP A 499 -2.30 -2.15 15.14
CA ASP A 499 -2.26 -1.86 13.71
C ASP A 499 -2.66 -3.10 12.89
N CYS A 500 -3.10 -2.88 11.65
CA CYS A 500 -3.39 -3.94 10.69
C CYS A 500 -2.43 -3.79 9.50
N GLY A 501 -1.22 -4.32 9.65
CA GLY A 501 -0.15 -4.31 8.65
C GLY A 501 0.00 -5.65 7.91
N ALA A 502 1.19 -6.24 8.01
CA ALA A 502 1.58 -7.49 7.35
C ALA A 502 0.65 -8.65 7.73
N GLY A 503 0.18 -9.41 6.73
CA GLY A 503 -0.81 -10.49 6.94
C GLY A 503 -2.23 -10.02 7.28
N GLY A 504 -2.48 -8.70 7.38
CA GLY A 504 -3.83 -8.15 7.50
C GLY A 504 -4.58 -8.57 8.76
N PHE A 505 -5.87 -8.87 8.59
CA PHE A 505 -6.71 -9.33 9.69
C PHE A 505 -6.24 -10.66 10.28
N SER A 506 -5.60 -11.51 9.48
CA SER A 506 -5.08 -12.80 9.94
C SER A 506 -4.05 -12.67 11.06
N SER A 507 -3.11 -11.72 10.94
CA SER A 507 -2.13 -11.41 11.98
C SER A 507 -2.78 -10.57 13.08
N ALA A 508 -3.39 -9.43 12.76
CA ALA A 508 -3.89 -8.48 13.76
C ALA A 508 -4.93 -9.10 14.72
N ILE A 509 -5.90 -9.85 14.19
CA ILE A 509 -6.91 -10.53 15.00
C ILE A 509 -6.34 -11.80 15.62
N GLY A 510 -5.48 -12.54 14.89
CA GLY A 510 -4.85 -13.76 15.40
C GLY A 510 -3.98 -13.51 16.64
N GLU A 511 -3.16 -12.45 16.61
CA GLU A 511 -2.32 -12.02 17.73
C GLU A 511 -3.15 -11.49 18.89
N MET A 512 -4.14 -10.64 18.61
CA MET A 512 -5.04 -10.11 19.63
C MET A 512 -5.86 -11.20 20.32
N GLY A 513 -6.26 -12.23 19.58
CA GLY A 513 -7.05 -13.36 20.05
C GLY A 513 -6.25 -14.57 20.53
N ALA A 514 -4.90 -14.51 20.59
CA ALA A 514 -4.07 -15.69 20.77
C ALA A 514 -4.36 -16.49 22.06
N GLU A 515 -4.79 -15.83 23.14
CA GLU A 515 -5.07 -16.47 24.43
C GLU A 515 -6.52 -16.93 24.61
N ILE A 516 -7.48 -16.29 23.92
CA ILE A 516 -8.93 -16.49 24.14
C ILE A 516 -9.71 -16.99 22.91
N GLY A 517 -9.12 -16.90 21.71
CA GLY A 517 -9.76 -17.15 20.43
C GLY A 517 -10.52 -15.93 19.86
N ALA A 518 -11.00 -16.05 18.62
CA ALA A 518 -11.78 -15.03 17.93
C ALA A 518 -12.82 -15.66 16.99
N GLU A 519 -13.99 -15.03 16.88
CA GLU A 519 -15.01 -15.32 15.86
C GLU A 519 -15.19 -14.06 15.00
N VAL A 520 -15.01 -14.19 13.69
CA VAL A 520 -14.92 -13.04 12.77
C VAL A 520 -15.93 -13.18 11.63
N ASP A 521 -16.78 -12.17 11.49
CA ASP A 521 -17.72 -12.01 10.38
C ASP A 521 -17.05 -11.23 9.24
N LEU A 522 -16.40 -11.91 8.28
CA LEU A 522 -15.66 -11.26 7.19
C LEU A 522 -16.53 -10.46 6.21
N ASP A 523 -17.81 -10.82 6.08
CA ASP A 523 -18.78 -10.12 5.24
C ASP A 523 -19.13 -8.72 5.76
N ARG A 524 -18.77 -8.40 7.01
CA ARG A 524 -18.92 -7.07 7.61
C ARG A 524 -17.70 -6.17 7.44
N ALA A 525 -16.60 -6.69 6.90
CA ALA A 525 -15.42 -5.87 6.64
C ALA A 525 -15.77 -4.78 5.60
N PRO A 526 -15.37 -3.52 5.83
CA PRO A 526 -15.55 -2.49 4.81
C PRO A 526 -14.65 -2.82 3.61
N LEU A 527 -15.22 -3.03 2.42
CA LEU A 527 -14.49 -3.47 1.22
C LEU A 527 -14.34 -2.35 0.20
N LYS A 528 -13.22 -2.23 -0.51
CA LYS A 528 -13.03 -1.35 -1.67
C LYS A 528 -13.75 -1.90 -2.91
N ASP A 529 -13.76 -3.23 -3.05
CA ASP A 529 -14.36 -3.96 -4.16
C ASP A 529 -15.22 -5.12 -3.59
N GLU A 530 -16.44 -5.26 -4.08
CA GLU A 530 -17.35 -6.36 -3.71
C GLU A 530 -16.91 -7.71 -4.28
N GLY A 531 -15.98 -7.72 -5.24
CA GLY A 531 -15.39 -8.92 -5.85
C GLY A 531 -14.28 -9.60 -5.05
N LEU A 532 -13.94 -9.09 -3.86
CA LEU A 532 -12.94 -9.71 -2.98
C LEU A 532 -13.45 -11.06 -2.44
N SER A 533 -12.62 -12.08 -2.59
CA SER A 533 -12.82 -13.37 -1.93
C SER A 533 -12.62 -13.27 -0.42
N TYR A 534 -13.16 -14.23 0.34
CA TYR A 534 -12.99 -14.25 1.80
C TYR A 534 -11.52 -14.35 2.22
N THR A 535 -10.70 -15.07 1.45
CA THR A 535 -9.25 -15.17 1.67
C THR A 535 -8.59 -13.81 1.45
N GLU A 536 -8.85 -13.14 0.33
CA GLU A 536 -8.31 -11.80 0.06
C GLU A 536 -8.73 -10.79 1.15
N VAL A 537 -9.97 -10.81 1.63
CA VAL A 537 -10.40 -9.95 2.75
C VAL A 537 -9.58 -10.24 4.01
N TRP A 538 -9.30 -11.50 4.31
CA TRP A 538 -8.61 -11.92 5.52
C TRP A 538 -7.13 -11.54 5.55
N ILE A 539 -6.43 -11.67 4.41
CA ILE A 539 -4.98 -11.42 4.31
C ILE A 539 -4.61 -10.10 3.62
N SER A 540 -5.59 -9.30 3.21
CA SER A 540 -5.35 -7.95 2.68
C SER A 540 -4.47 -7.13 3.60
N GLU A 541 -3.45 -6.49 3.05
CA GLU A 541 -2.56 -5.54 3.72
C GLU A 541 -2.92 -4.10 3.32
N ALA A 542 -4.20 -3.85 3.02
CA ALA A 542 -4.72 -2.51 2.81
C ALA A 542 -4.41 -1.61 4.02
N GLN A 543 -4.04 -0.37 3.71
CA GLN A 543 -3.47 0.57 4.66
C GLN A 543 -4.55 1.25 5.53
N GLU A 544 -4.08 2.03 6.51
CA GLU A 544 -4.88 2.85 7.44
C GLU A 544 -5.90 2.09 8.29
N ARG A 545 -5.69 0.80 8.53
CA ARG A 545 -6.58 -0.02 9.37
C ARG A 545 -5.98 -0.25 10.74
N MET A 546 -6.84 -0.16 11.76
CA MET A 546 -6.55 -0.54 13.14
C MET A 546 -7.63 -1.52 13.61
N VAL A 547 -7.26 -2.48 14.45
CA VAL A 547 -8.19 -3.44 15.08
C VAL A 547 -8.31 -3.12 16.56
N LEU A 548 -9.54 -3.06 17.07
CA LEU A 548 -9.86 -2.74 18.46
C LEU A 548 -10.62 -3.89 19.12
N ALA A 549 -10.31 -4.14 20.39
CA ALA A 549 -11.15 -4.92 21.30
C ALA A 549 -12.04 -3.99 22.11
N VAL A 550 -13.34 -4.01 21.81
CA VAL A 550 -14.32 -3.03 22.32
C VAL A 550 -15.34 -3.73 23.22
N PRO A 551 -15.47 -3.36 24.50
CA PRO A 551 -16.51 -3.92 25.36
C PRO A 551 -17.89 -3.74 24.74
N ALA A 552 -18.73 -4.78 24.76
CA ALA A 552 -20.05 -4.73 24.12
C ALA A 552 -20.92 -3.54 24.61
N ALA A 553 -20.77 -3.13 25.87
CA ALA A 553 -21.47 -1.98 26.44
C ALA A 553 -20.97 -0.61 25.93
N ARG A 554 -19.74 -0.53 25.41
CA ARG A 554 -19.13 0.69 24.87
C ARG A 554 -19.31 0.84 23.37
N TRP A 555 -19.68 -0.23 22.67
CA TRP A 555 -19.89 -0.19 21.22
C TRP A 555 -20.85 0.91 20.74
N PRO A 556 -22.02 1.15 21.35
CA PRO A 556 -22.91 2.21 20.88
C PRO A 556 -22.29 3.61 20.96
N GLU A 557 -21.44 3.86 21.95
CA GLU A 557 -20.74 5.13 22.15
C GLU A 557 -19.55 5.28 21.19
N LEU A 558 -18.79 4.21 20.93
CA LEU A 558 -17.71 4.22 19.94
C LEU A 558 -18.24 4.39 18.50
N ARG A 559 -19.40 3.83 18.21
CA ARG A 559 -20.01 3.87 16.87
C ARG A 559 -20.62 5.24 16.53
N ALA A 560 -21.09 5.96 17.55
CA ALA A 560 -21.71 7.28 17.41
C ALA A 560 -20.65 8.35 17.14
#